data_AF-A0A063ZCN5-F1
#
_entry.id   AF-A0A063ZCN5-F1
#
_cell.length_a   1.000
_cell.length_b   1.000
_cell.length_c   1.000
_cell.angle_alpha   90.00
_cell.angle_beta   90.00
_cell.angle_gamma   90.00
#
_symmetry.space_group_name_H-M   'P 1'
#
loop_
_entity.id
_entity.type
_entity.pdbx_description
1 polymer ?
#
loop_
_entity_poly.entity_id
_entity_poly.type
_entity_poly.pdbx_seq_one_letter_code
_entity_poly.pdbx_strand_id
1 'polypeptide(L)'
;MPIATRWSLAAQALRPQDFFVVLLVATVMMPLAIGVWLHIWVCIFGGRRGIGQTLKAAMYSYTPFYIIAWIPVLGLIGGAASTLYPQYVGIRELHHVSTKRAAGAVCAAAFLPVVAVFGIIVLLLAAPASMVTGPTSGNGTLVLPDSPYLLERSELPGNIIIYTANEIESGLIMRRAKDYGCLKEYSMMYATEKPSPPTTRNIRHFVMIFPPGNAAKMVQADENYYRGLVPPRNAEELPAPDIGDNCISYRIPGTGSGSVEAYERYCIIFTKGDVYERFFTYGPSPDYELLKDLAGRAAAKFP
;
A
#
# COMPACT_ATOMS: atom_id res chain seq x y z
N MET A 1 -17.66 22.49 11.75
CA MET A 1 -16.98 23.20 10.65
C MET A 1 -17.78 23.02 9.37
N PRO A 2 -18.10 24.09 8.62
CA PRO A 2 -18.91 23.98 7.41
C PRO A 2 -18.14 23.24 6.30
N ILE A 3 -18.86 22.43 5.51
CA ILE A 3 -18.34 21.57 4.44
C ILE A 3 -17.48 22.36 3.43
N ALA A 4 -17.80 23.63 3.19
CA ALA A 4 -17.02 24.53 2.33
C ALA A 4 -15.54 24.68 2.76
N THR A 5 -15.25 24.60 4.06
CA THR A 5 -13.89 24.73 4.60
C THR A 5 -13.07 23.44 4.45
N ARG A 6 -13.72 22.29 4.23
CA ARG A 6 -13.04 20.99 4.02
C ARG A 6 -12.55 20.82 2.58
N TRP A 7 -13.30 21.32 1.60
CA TRP A 7 -12.86 21.36 0.20
C TRP A 7 -11.67 22.30 -0.02
N SER A 8 -11.57 23.38 0.76
CA SER A 8 -10.45 24.33 0.63
C SER A 8 -9.10 23.76 1.12
N LEU A 9 -9.10 22.83 2.07
CA LEU A 9 -7.86 22.24 2.62
C LEU A 9 -7.27 21.14 1.70
N ALA A 10 -8.10 20.39 0.97
CA ALA A 10 -7.62 19.40 -0.01
C ALA A 10 -7.18 20.07 -1.34
N ALA A 11 -7.88 21.12 -1.76
CA ALA A 11 -7.48 21.96 -2.89
C ALA A 11 -6.25 22.83 -2.59
N GLN A 12 -5.82 22.91 -1.31
CA GLN A 12 -4.62 23.63 -0.90
C GLN A 12 -3.30 22.87 -1.13
N ALA A 13 -3.35 21.58 -1.51
CA ALA A 13 -2.13 20.79 -1.71
C ALA A 13 -1.45 21.03 -3.08
N LEU A 14 -2.19 21.48 -4.09
CA LEU A 14 -1.63 21.87 -5.39
C LEU A 14 -2.44 23.07 -5.90
N ARG A 15 -1.94 24.28 -5.68
CA ARG A 15 -2.52 25.47 -6.28
C ARG A 15 -2.38 25.34 -7.81
N PRO A 16 -3.25 25.98 -8.63
CA PRO A 16 -3.13 25.94 -10.08
C PRO A 16 -1.73 26.30 -10.61
N GLN A 17 -1.02 27.20 -9.90
CA GLN A 17 0.38 27.50 -10.21
C GLN A 17 1.34 26.32 -10.02
N ASP A 18 1.11 25.45 -9.04
CA ASP A 18 1.96 24.29 -8.75
C ASP A 18 1.80 23.26 -9.87
N PHE A 19 0.56 23.08 -10.36
CA PHE A 19 0.29 22.25 -11.53
C PHE A 19 1.00 22.78 -12.79
N PHE A 20 0.93 24.09 -13.03
CA PHE A 20 1.60 24.71 -14.17
C PHE A 20 3.13 24.53 -14.08
N VAL A 21 3.73 24.74 -12.91
CA VAL A 21 5.18 24.55 -12.70
C VAL A 21 5.57 23.09 -12.91
N VAL A 22 4.82 22.14 -12.35
CA VAL A 22 5.08 20.70 -12.55
C VAL A 22 4.98 20.33 -14.02
N LEU A 23 3.96 20.82 -14.74
CA LEU A 23 3.78 20.55 -16.16
C LEU A 23 4.92 21.14 -17.01
N LEU A 24 5.34 22.38 -16.70
CA LEU A 24 6.45 23.03 -17.38
C LEU A 24 7.76 22.25 -17.18
N VAL A 25 8.07 21.89 -15.93
CA VAL A 25 9.26 21.11 -15.58
C VAL A 25 9.20 19.74 -16.27
N ALA A 26 8.06 19.04 -16.22
CA ALA A 26 7.90 17.74 -16.85
C ALA A 26 8.11 17.82 -18.38
N THR A 27 7.57 18.86 -19.03
CA THR A 27 7.72 19.09 -20.48
C THR A 27 9.19 19.24 -20.89
N VAL A 28 10.02 19.88 -20.07
CA VAL A 28 11.46 20.05 -20.37
C VAL A 28 12.26 18.81 -19.97
N MET A 29 11.96 18.21 -18.82
CA MET A 29 12.75 17.12 -18.26
C MET A 29 12.50 15.78 -18.96
N MET A 30 11.29 15.54 -19.50
CA MET A 30 10.96 14.28 -20.17
C MET A 30 11.84 13.98 -21.40
N PRO A 31 11.98 14.88 -22.39
CA PRO A 31 12.82 14.64 -23.57
C PRO A 31 14.28 14.43 -23.21
N LEU A 32 14.75 15.05 -22.12
CA LEU A 32 16.12 14.87 -21.62
C LEU A 32 16.32 13.47 -21.05
N ALA A 33 15.42 13.01 -20.17
CA ALA A 33 15.47 11.66 -19.61
C ALA A 33 15.39 10.59 -20.71
N ILE A 34 14.48 10.78 -21.67
CA ILE A 34 14.31 9.87 -22.81
C ILE A 34 15.53 9.93 -23.74
N GLY A 35 16.13 11.10 -23.94
CA GLY A 35 17.37 11.26 -24.69
C GLY A 35 18.54 10.52 -24.05
N VAL A 36 18.68 10.55 -22.72
CA VAL A 36 19.70 9.77 -21.99
C VAL A 36 19.46 8.28 -22.19
N TRP A 37 18.23 7.81 -22.03
CA TRP A 37 17.87 6.41 -22.27
C TRP A 37 18.16 5.97 -23.72
N LEU A 38 17.74 6.76 -24.70
CA LEU A 38 18.00 6.52 -26.12
C LEU A 38 19.50 6.48 -26.41
N HIS A 39 20.31 7.29 -25.73
CA HIS A 39 21.76 7.33 -25.97
C HIS A 39 22.46 6.00 -25.68
N ILE A 40 21.99 5.25 -24.68
CA ILE A 40 22.51 3.91 -24.36
C ILE A 40 22.38 3.01 -25.60
N TRP A 41 21.20 3.01 -26.22
CA TRP A 41 20.93 2.22 -27.43
C TRP A 41 21.71 2.75 -28.63
N VAL A 42 21.79 4.08 -28.81
CA VAL A 42 22.59 4.68 -29.88
C VAL A 42 24.06 4.22 -29.79
N CYS A 43 24.64 4.18 -28.59
CA CYS A 43 26.00 3.68 -28.36
C CYS A 43 26.16 2.20 -28.74
N ILE A 44 25.19 1.35 -28.35
CA ILE A 44 25.18 -0.08 -28.70
C ILE A 44 25.10 -0.28 -30.22
N PHE A 45 24.27 0.52 -30.90
CA PHE A 45 24.09 0.46 -32.36
C PHE A 45 25.13 1.27 -33.14
N GLY A 46 26.19 1.76 -32.48
CA GLY A 46 27.39 2.30 -33.12
C GLY A 46 27.44 3.82 -33.32
N GLY A 47 26.51 4.57 -32.74
CA GLY A 47 26.59 6.03 -32.67
C GLY A 47 27.59 6.47 -31.59
N ARG A 48 28.55 7.34 -31.95
CA ARG A 48 29.64 7.78 -31.05
C ARG A 48 29.89 9.29 -31.08
N ARG A 49 28.93 10.09 -31.56
CA ARG A 49 29.09 11.55 -31.69
C ARG A 49 28.72 12.33 -30.42
N GLY A 50 28.67 11.63 -29.28
CA GLY A 50 28.40 12.20 -27.96
C GLY A 50 26.91 12.35 -27.65
N ILE A 51 26.63 12.49 -26.36
CA ILE A 51 25.26 12.53 -25.82
C ILE A 51 24.49 13.79 -26.26
N GLY A 52 25.19 14.91 -26.48
CA GLY A 52 24.56 16.17 -26.93
C GLY A 52 23.82 16.03 -28.26
N GLN A 53 24.32 15.20 -29.19
CA GLN A 53 23.63 14.93 -30.46
C GLN A 53 22.36 14.10 -30.26
N THR A 54 22.38 13.15 -29.32
CA THR A 54 21.18 12.37 -28.96
C THR A 54 20.14 13.23 -28.26
N LEU A 55 20.54 14.08 -27.30
CA LEU A 55 19.61 15.02 -26.65
C LEU A 55 19.00 15.98 -27.67
N LYS A 56 19.80 16.50 -28.60
CA LYS A 56 19.31 17.37 -29.68
C LYS A 56 18.24 16.65 -30.52
N ALA A 57 18.52 15.42 -30.97
CA ALA A 57 17.54 14.61 -31.68
C ALA A 57 16.27 14.36 -30.86
N ALA A 58 16.40 14.02 -29.57
CA ALA A 58 15.28 13.78 -28.67
C ALA A 58 14.43 15.05 -28.51
N MET A 59 15.02 16.19 -28.15
CA MET A 59 14.30 17.44 -27.95
C MET A 59 13.51 17.87 -29.19
N TYR A 60 14.10 17.83 -30.38
CA TYR A 60 13.38 18.19 -31.62
C TYR A 60 12.28 17.21 -31.98
N SER A 61 12.46 15.93 -31.64
CA SER A 61 11.46 14.90 -31.94
C SER A 61 10.21 14.97 -31.08
N TYR A 62 10.30 15.53 -29.87
CA TYR A 62 9.16 15.68 -28.95
C TYR A 62 8.29 16.91 -29.28
N THR A 63 8.78 17.84 -30.10
CA THR A 63 8.00 19.00 -30.58
C THR A 63 6.64 18.61 -31.17
N PRO A 64 6.52 17.68 -32.15
CA PRO A 64 5.22 17.26 -32.67
C PRO A 64 4.33 16.59 -31.61
N PHE A 65 4.92 15.84 -30.66
CA PHE A 65 4.18 15.27 -29.54
C PHE A 65 3.49 16.39 -28.74
N TYR A 66 4.20 17.45 -28.36
CA TYR A 66 3.62 18.55 -27.59
C TYR A 66 2.54 19.33 -28.35
N ILE A 67 2.62 19.39 -29.68
CA ILE A 67 1.59 20.03 -30.51
C ILE A 67 0.31 19.18 -30.59
N ILE A 68 0.43 17.85 -30.53
CA ILE A 68 -0.72 16.93 -30.73
C ILE A 68 -1.29 16.43 -29.39
N ALA A 69 -0.50 16.42 -28.31
CA ALA A 69 -0.82 15.82 -27.02
C ALA A 69 -2.06 16.40 -26.32
N TRP A 70 -2.46 17.64 -26.66
CA TRP A 70 -3.67 18.24 -26.09
C TRP A 70 -4.97 17.58 -26.59
N ILE A 71 -4.93 16.84 -27.71
CA ILE A 71 -6.08 16.11 -28.24
C ILE A 71 -6.16 14.76 -27.51
N PRO A 72 -7.24 14.40 -26.80
CA PRO A 72 -7.23 13.24 -25.90
C PRO A 72 -6.84 11.90 -26.56
N VAL A 73 -7.58 11.46 -27.57
CA VAL A 73 -7.36 10.15 -28.21
C VAL A 73 -6.19 10.20 -29.20
N LEU A 74 -6.13 11.27 -30.02
CA LEU A 74 -5.06 11.44 -31.02
C LEU A 74 -3.71 11.77 -30.39
N GLY A 75 -3.68 12.47 -29.27
CA GLY A 75 -2.48 12.82 -28.52
C GLY A 75 -1.83 11.60 -27.86
N LEU A 76 -2.63 10.63 -27.39
CA LEU A 76 -2.11 9.43 -26.76
C LEU A 76 -1.34 8.56 -27.78
N ILE A 77 -1.96 8.23 -28.90
CA ILE A 77 -1.38 7.30 -29.89
C ILE A 77 -0.58 8.06 -30.96
N GLY A 78 -1.22 9.06 -31.58
CA GLY A 78 -0.62 9.87 -32.63
C GLY A 78 0.51 10.75 -32.12
N GLY A 79 0.37 11.32 -30.91
CA GLY A 79 1.44 12.07 -30.26
C GLY A 79 2.68 11.20 -30.06
N ALA A 80 2.56 10.05 -29.39
CA ALA A 80 3.70 9.17 -29.12
C ALA A 80 4.36 8.68 -30.42
N ALA A 81 3.55 8.22 -31.39
CA ALA A 81 4.05 7.76 -32.69
C ALA A 81 4.75 8.87 -33.50
N SER A 82 4.31 10.13 -33.36
CA SER A 82 4.90 11.27 -34.08
C SER A 82 6.37 11.52 -33.72
N THR A 83 6.84 11.04 -32.57
CA THR A 83 8.24 11.20 -32.14
C THR A 83 9.21 10.26 -32.86
N LEU A 84 8.74 9.09 -33.32
CA LEU A 84 9.60 8.00 -33.78
C LEU A 84 10.37 8.35 -35.06
N TYR A 85 9.68 8.91 -36.04
CA TYR A 85 10.30 9.25 -37.32
C TYR A 85 11.36 10.37 -37.19
N PRO A 86 11.07 11.51 -36.53
CA PRO A 86 12.08 12.53 -36.26
C PRO A 86 13.25 12.03 -35.40
N GLN A 87 13.02 11.15 -34.42
CA GLN A 87 14.12 10.53 -33.66
C GLN A 87 15.00 9.69 -34.57
N TYR A 88 14.41 8.84 -35.41
CA TYR A 88 15.15 8.02 -36.36
C TYR A 88 16.01 8.86 -37.30
N VAL A 89 15.43 9.91 -37.91
CA VAL A 89 16.18 10.82 -38.79
C VAL A 89 17.27 11.55 -38.00
N GLY A 90 16.93 12.11 -36.84
CA GLY A 90 17.88 12.83 -35.99
C GLY A 90 19.07 11.96 -35.57
N ILE A 91 18.85 10.71 -35.18
CA ILE A 91 19.93 9.77 -34.84
C ILE A 91 20.75 9.40 -36.08
N ARG A 92 20.09 9.09 -37.21
CA ARG A 92 20.78 8.73 -38.44
C ARG A 92 21.72 9.85 -38.90
N GLU A 93 21.21 11.07 -39.00
CA GLU A 93 21.96 12.22 -39.49
C GLU A 93 22.98 12.72 -38.46
N LEU A 94 22.60 12.90 -37.19
CA LEU A 94 23.50 13.50 -36.20
C LEU A 94 24.57 12.55 -35.69
N HIS A 95 24.36 11.22 -35.75
CA HIS A 95 25.38 10.22 -35.42
C HIS A 95 26.04 9.58 -36.65
N HIS A 96 25.56 9.87 -37.85
CA HIS A 96 26.03 9.28 -39.13
C HIS A 96 26.09 7.75 -39.08
N VAL A 97 25.06 7.15 -38.50
CA VAL A 97 24.90 5.70 -38.45
C VAL A 97 24.00 5.25 -39.60
N SER A 98 24.16 4.00 -40.03
CA SER A 98 23.33 3.46 -41.10
C SER A 98 21.85 3.44 -40.70
N THR A 99 20.96 3.52 -41.69
CA THR A 99 19.49 3.46 -41.51
C THR A 99 19.05 2.31 -40.59
N LYS A 100 19.59 1.10 -40.81
CA LYS A 100 19.24 -0.08 -40.00
C LYS A 100 19.66 0.07 -38.54
N ARG A 101 20.81 0.70 -38.28
CA ARG A 101 21.34 0.95 -36.92
C ARG A 101 20.55 2.03 -36.20
N ALA A 102 20.22 3.14 -36.88
CA ALA A 102 19.36 4.18 -36.33
C ALA A 102 17.97 3.64 -35.96
N ALA A 103 17.35 2.89 -36.88
CA ALA A 103 16.03 2.27 -36.63
C ALA A 103 16.10 1.28 -35.46
N GLY A 104 17.14 0.44 -35.40
CA GLY A 104 17.36 -0.49 -34.30
C GLY A 104 17.46 0.21 -32.94
N ALA A 105 18.23 1.30 -32.86
CA ALA A 105 18.37 2.08 -31.63
C ALA A 105 17.05 2.70 -31.16
N VAL A 106 16.28 3.31 -32.07
CA VAL A 106 15.00 3.94 -31.73
C VAL A 106 13.94 2.90 -31.34
N CYS A 107 13.82 1.80 -32.09
CA CYS A 107 12.88 0.73 -31.76
C CYS A 107 13.22 0.07 -30.42
N ALA A 108 14.50 -0.21 -30.15
CA ALA A 108 14.92 -0.78 -28.87
C ALA A 108 14.58 0.17 -27.71
N ALA A 109 14.88 1.46 -27.86
CA ALA A 109 14.58 2.46 -26.84
C ALA A 109 13.07 2.62 -26.57
N ALA A 110 12.23 2.55 -27.61
CA ALA A 110 10.79 2.74 -27.51
C ALA A 110 10.03 1.50 -27.00
N PHE A 111 10.34 0.31 -27.53
CA PHE A 111 9.53 -0.89 -27.26
C PHE A 111 10.03 -1.72 -26.07
N LEU A 112 11.32 -1.67 -25.73
CA LEU A 112 11.84 -2.48 -24.64
C LEU A 112 11.24 -2.12 -23.26
N PRO A 113 11.05 -0.84 -22.91
CA PRO A 113 10.32 -0.48 -21.68
C PRO A 113 8.87 -0.96 -21.70
N VAL A 114 8.20 -0.88 -22.85
CA VAL A 114 6.80 -1.32 -22.99
C VAL A 114 6.69 -2.83 -22.77
N VAL A 115 7.58 -3.62 -23.38
CA VAL A 115 7.63 -5.07 -23.21
C VAL A 115 7.99 -5.43 -21.77
N ALA A 116 8.93 -4.73 -21.14
CA ALA A 116 9.30 -4.97 -19.74
C ALA A 116 8.13 -4.69 -18.78
N VAL A 117 7.44 -3.56 -18.95
CA VAL A 117 6.25 -3.23 -18.15
C VAL A 117 5.13 -4.24 -18.38
N PHE A 118 4.86 -4.61 -19.63
CA PHE A 118 3.87 -5.64 -19.94
C PHE A 118 4.24 -6.99 -19.32
N GLY A 119 5.52 -7.38 -19.38
CA GLY A 119 6.02 -8.59 -18.73
C GLY A 119 5.87 -8.56 -17.21
N ILE A 120 6.12 -7.41 -16.56
CA ILE A 120 5.88 -7.22 -15.12
C ILE A 120 4.40 -7.33 -14.82
N ILE A 121 3.52 -6.69 -15.61
CA ILE A 121 2.07 -6.77 -15.42
C ILE A 121 1.60 -8.23 -15.58
N VAL A 122 2.04 -8.92 -16.62
CA VAL A 122 1.75 -10.35 -16.81
C VAL A 122 2.30 -11.18 -15.66
N LEU A 123 3.51 -10.92 -15.18
CA LEU A 123 4.07 -11.61 -14.02
C LEU A 123 3.27 -11.33 -12.74
N LEU A 124 2.80 -10.10 -12.53
CA LEU A 124 1.97 -9.74 -11.38
C LEU A 124 0.57 -10.37 -11.47
N LEU A 125 0.03 -10.52 -12.68
CA LEU A 125 -1.28 -11.14 -12.92
C LEU A 125 -1.23 -12.68 -12.97
N ALA A 126 -0.11 -13.25 -13.43
CA ALA A 126 0.13 -14.68 -13.56
C ALA A 126 0.90 -15.27 -12.37
N ALA A 127 1.43 -14.41 -11.47
CA ALA A 127 1.94 -14.86 -10.18
C ALA A 127 0.81 -15.65 -9.50
N PRO A 128 1.04 -16.90 -9.09
CA PRO A 128 0.04 -17.62 -8.31
C PRO A 128 -0.29 -16.75 -7.09
N ALA A 129 -1.58 -16.67 -6.76
CA ALA A 129 -2.13 -15.87 -5.65
C ALA A 129 -1.44 -16.12 -4.28
N SER A 130 -0.55 -17.10 -4.21
CA SER A 130 0.33 -17.44 -3.09
C SER A 130 1.30 -16.34 -2.65
N MET A 131 1.68 -15.38 -3.51
CA MET A 131 2.64 -14.32 -3.14
C MET A 131 2.00 -12.98 -2.75
N VAL A 132 0.68 -12.83 -2.91
CA VAL A 132 -0.10 -11.75 -2.32
C VAL A 132 -1.02 -12.38 -1.27
N THR A 133 -0.44 -12.79 -0.13
CA THR A 133 -1.22 -13.13 1.07
C THR A 133 -1.80 -11.86 1.68
N GLY A 134 -2.76 -11.25 0.98
CA GLY A 134 -3.98 -10.81 1.65
C GLY A 134 -4.81 -12.06 1.89
N PRO A 135 -5.34 -12.30 3.10
CA PRO A 135 -6.12 -13.50 3.35
C PRO A 135 -7.48 -13.31 2.65
N THR A 136 -7.57 -13.78 1.42
CA THR A 136 -8.86 -13.93 0.73
C THR A 136 -9.18 -15.42 0.66
N SER A 137 -10.30 -15.75 1.31
CA SER A 137 -10.97 -17.04 1.29
C SER A 137 -11.10 -17.56 -0.15
N GLY A 138 -10.28 -18.56 -0.49
CA GLY A 138 -10.59 -19.52 -1.54
C GLY A 138 -11.51 -20.58 -0.95
N ASN A 139 -12.60 -20.89 -1.65
CA ASN A 139 -13.64 -21.85 -1.26
C ASN A 139 -13.06 -23.16 -0.65
N GLY A 140 -13.45 -23.48 0.58
CA GLY A 140 -13.21 -24.78 1.22
C GLY A 140 -12.73 -24.62 2.66
N THR A 141 -13.62 -24.89 3.62
CA THR A 141 -13.40 -25.09 5.07
C THR A 141 -12.35 -24.19 5.74
N LEU A 142 -12.80 -23.26 6.59
CA LEU A 142 -11.91 -22.52 7.48
C LEU A 142 -11.09 -23.50 8.33
N VAL A 143 -9.78 -23.58 8.09
CA VAL A 143 -8.84 -24.34 8.91
C VAL A 143 -8.36 -23.42 10.02
N LEU A 144 -8.77 -23.70 11.25
CA LEU A 144 -8.29 -22.97 12.41
C LEU A 144 -6.88 -23.46 12.75
N PRO A 145 -5.90 -22.56 12.99
CA PRO A 145 -4.61 -22.96 13.55
C PRO A 145 -4.82 -23.67 14.88
N ASP A 146 -4.04 -24.73 15.12
CA ASP A 146 -4.06 -25.44 16.39
C ASP A 146 -3.39 -24.57 17.46
N SER A 147 -4.21 -23.80 18.18
CA SER A 147 -3.77 -22.85 19.19
C SER A 147 -4.86 -22.66 20.24
N PRO A 148 -4.56 -22.90 21.53
CA PRO A 148 -5.53 -22.76 22.60
C PRO A 148 -5.92 -21.29 22.86
N TYR A 149 -5.17 -20.33 22.30
CA TYR A 149 -5.38 -18.90 22.49
C TYR A 149 -6.43 -18.30 21.55
N LEU A 150 -6.87 -19.04 20.53
CA LEU A 150 -7.79 -18.53 19.52
C LEU A 150 -9.25 -18.77 19.92
N LEU A 151 -10.09 -17.75 19.75
CA LEU A 151 -11.53 -17.89 19.95
C LEU A 151 -12.15 -18.84 18.93
N GLU A 152 -12.90 -19.82 19.41
CA GLU A 152 -13.63 -20.77 18.59
C GLU A 152 -15.01 -20.26 18.20
N ARG A 153 -15.63 -20.89 17.20
CA ARG A 153 -16.96 -20.52 16.71
C ARG A 153 -18.02 -20.55 17.82
N SER A 154 -17.93 -21.50 18.75
CA SER A 154 -18.86 -21.67 19.88
C SER A 154 -18.75 -20.53 20.91
N GLU A 155 -17.61 -19.84 20.97
CA GLU A 155 -17.33 -18.80 21.96
C GLU A 155 -17.79 -17.41 21.47
N LEU A 156 -18.00 -17.25 20.16
CA LEU A 156 -18.37 -15.97 19.55
C LEU A 156 -19.86 -15.62 19.76
N PRO A 157 -20.19 -14.35 20.00
CA PRO A 157 -21.57 -13.92 20.18
C PRO A 157 -22.35 -13.88 18.86
N GLY A 158 -23.58 -14.41 18.90
CA GLY A 158 -24.61 -14.19 17.88
C GLY A 158 -24.18 -14.49 16.44
N ASN A 159 -24.19 -13.46 15.60
CA ASN A 159 -23.98 -13.54 14.15
C ASN A 159 -22.52 -13.30 13.70
N ILE A 160 -21.55 -13.22 14.62
CA ILE A 160 -20.15 -12.96 14.28
C ILE A 160 -19.47 -14.22 13.79
N ILE A 161 -18.92 -14.21 12.58
CA ILE A 161 -18.26 -15.34 11.91
C ILE A 161 -16.75 -15.12 11.82
N ILE A 162 -15.98 -16.21 11.98
CA ILE A 162 -14.55 -16.24 11.70
C ILE A 162 -14.37 -16.31 10.19
N TYR A 163 -13.72 -15.31 9.60
CA TYR A 163 -13.46 -15.28 8.17
C TYR A 163 -12.05 -15.75 7.81
N THR A 164 -11.08 -15.42 8.66
CA THR A 164 -9.68 -15.79 8.46
C THR A 164 -9.06 -16.10 9.81
N ALA A 165 -8.23 -17.12 9.88
CA ALA A 165 -7.41 -17.44 11.04
C ALA A 165 -6.09 -18.03 10.54
N ASN A 166 -4.96 -17.40 10.88
CA ASN A 166 -3.67 -17.77 10.35
C ASN A 166 -2.60 -17.72 11.46
N GLU A 167 -1.71 -18.70 11.47
CA GLU A 167 -0.39 -18.55 12.11
C GLU A 167 0.49 -17.73 11.16
N ILE A 168 1.10 -16.67 11.69
CA ILE A 168 1.93 -15.75 10.92
C ILE A 168 3.33 -16.32 10.84
N GLU A 169 3.85 -16.44 9.62
CA GLU A 169 5.23 -16.89 9.40
C GLU A 169 6.23 -15.96 10.15
N SER A 170 7.26 -16.55 10.77
CA SER A 170 8.26 -15.80 11.54
C SER A 170 8.89 -14.63 10.75
N GLY A 171 9.06 -14.79 9.43
CA GLY A 171 9.53 -13.73 8.53
C GLY A 171 8.62 -12.49 8.49
N LEU A 172 7.32 -12.66 8.67
CA LEU A 172 6.28 -11.63 8.56
C LEU A 172 5.89 -10.99 9.89
N ILE A 173 6.30 -11.55 11.03
CA ILE A 173 6.08 -10.96 12.35
C ILE A 173 6.64 -9.53 12.40
N MET A 174 5.87 -8.61 12.98
CA MET A 174 6.25 -7.20 13.08
C MET A 174 7.62 -7.01 13.76
N ARG A 175 8.46 -6.12 13.22
CA ARG A 175 9.83 -5.89 13.73
C ARG A 175 9.88 -5.63 15.24
N ARG A 176 9.00 -4.79 15.77
CA ARG A 176 8.94 -4.50 17.21
C ARG A 176 8.66 -5.75 18.04
N ALA A 177 7.73 -6.60 17.61
CA ALA A 177 7.44 -7.86 18.28
C ALA A 177 8.66 -8.80 18.23
N LYS A 178 9.39 -8.84 17.11
CA LYS A 178 10.68 -9.56 17.02
C LYS A 178 11.73 -9.02 17.97
N ASP A 179 11.83 -7.71 18.13
CA ASP A 179 12.78 -7.06 19.04
C ASP A 179 12.53 -7.46 20.51
N TYR A 180 11.27 -7.79 20.85
CA TYR A 180 10.89 -8.36 22.15
C TYR A 180 10.90 -9.90 22.20
N GLY A 181 11.36 -10.56 21.14
CA GLY A 181 11.52 -12.00 21.09
C GLY A 181 10.23 -12.80 20.83
N CYS A 182 9.25 -12.22 20.12
CA CYS A 182 8.01 -12.91 19.75
C CYS A 182 8.30 -14.28 19.10
N LEU A 183 7.76 -15.33 19.71
CA LEU A 183 7.96 -16.72 19.30
C LEU A 183 6.96 -17.14 18.23
N LYS A 184 5.69 -16.74 18.41
CA LYS A 184 4.58 -17.03 17.50
C LYS A 184 3.59 -15.88 17.48
N GLU A 185 3.00 -15.64 16.32
CA GLU A 185 1.91 -14.67 16.14
C GLU A 185 0.77 -15.36 15.39
N TYR A 186 -0.46 -15.12 15.83
CA TYR A 186 -1.68 -15.56 15.18
C TYR A 186 -2.53 -14.34 14.84
N SER A 187 -3.20 -14.36 13.70
CA SER A 187 -4.14 -13.32 13.28
C SER A 187 -5.49 -13.94 12.94
N MET A 188 -6.55 -13.40 13.52
CA MET A 188 -7.94 -13.73 13.21
C MET A 188 -8.70 -12.50 12.72
N MET A 189 -9.71 -12.74 11.87
CA MET A 189 -10.67 -11.73 11.45
C MET A 189 -12.08 -12.25 11.71
N TYR A 190 -12.86 -11.42 12.39
CA TYR A 190 -14.27 -11.65 12.65
C TYR A 190 -15.12 -10.57 11.97
N ALA A 191 -16.26 -10.97 11.42
CA ALA A 191 -17.24 -10.05 10.86
C ALA A 191 -18.64 -10.67 10.92
N THR A 192 -19.68 -9.84 10.87
CA THR A 192 -21.08 -10.29 10.81
C THR A 192 -21.50 -10.70 9.40
N GLU A 193 -20.76 -10.24 8.40
CA GLU A 193 -21.01 -10.45 6.99
C GLU A 193 -19.67 -10.50 6.25
N LYS A 194 -19.70 -10.87 4.96
CA LYS A 194 -18.47 -11.04 4.18
C LYS A 194 -17.67 -9.73 4.18
N PRO A 195 -16.40 -9.73 4.65
CA PRO A 195 -15.56 -8.55 4.68
C PRO A 195 -15.48 -7.88 3.31
N SER A 196 -15.93 -6.64 3.26
CA SER A 196 -15.80 -5.73 2.13
C SER A 196 -15.51 -4.33 2.68
N PRO A 197 -14.24 -3.99 2.96
CA PRO A 197 -13.90 -2.61 3.33
C PRO A 197 -14.20 -1.68 2.13
N PRO A 198 -14.77 -0.48 2.33
CA PRO A 198 -15.04 0.18 3.60
C PRO A 198 -16.46 -0.07 4.17
N THR A 199 -17.29 -0.91 3.55
CA THR A 199 -18.74 -0.97 3.80
C THR A 199 -19.14 -1.85 4.99
N THR A 200 -18.21 -2.64 5.54
CA THR A 200 -18.48 -3.66 6.55
C THR A 200 -17.67 -3.40 7.82
N ARG A 201 -18.26 -3.72 8.98
CA ARG A 201 -17.54 -3.74 10.24
C ARG A 201 -16.68 -4.99 10.32
N ASN A 202 -15.40 -4.80 10.59
CA ASN A 202 -14.43 -5.87 10.70
C ASN A 202 -13.72 -5.76 12.04
N ILE A 203 -13.57 -6.91 12.70
CA ILE A 203 -12.83 -7.05 13.95
C ILE A 203 -11.60 -7.89 13.65
N ARG A 204 -10.46 -7.43 14.12
CA ARG A 204 -9.18 -8.14 13.98
C ARG A 204 -8.66 -8.44 15.37
N HIS A 205 -8.17 -9.66 15.51
CA HIS A 205 -7.60 -10.16 16.73
C HIS A 205 -6.22 -10.73 16.44
N PHE A 206 -5.23 -10.25 17.18
CA PHE A 206 -3.87 -10.75 17.14
C PHE A 206 -3.53 -11.36 18.49
N VAL A 207 -2.92 -12.54 18.46
CA VAL A 207 -2.33 -13.20 19.62
C VAL A 207 -0.84 -13.35 19.36
N MET A 208 -0.01 -12.90 20.30
CA MET A 208 1.44 -13.02 20.22
C MET A 208 1.97 -13.70 21.48
N ILE A 209 2.86 -14.68 21.30
CA ILE A 209 3.48 -15.43 22.39
C ILE A 209 4.92 -14.96 22.56
N PHE A 210 5.28 -14.57 23.77
CA PHE A 210 6.58 -14.04 24.11
C PHE A 210 7.32 -14.92 25.14
N PRO A 211 8.63 -14.70 25.35
CA PRO A 211 9.32 -15.17 26.54
C PRO A 211 8.80 -14.48 27.81
N PRO A 212 9.01 -15.07 29.00
CA PRO A 212 8.56 -14.51 30.27
C PRO A 212 8.89 -13.03 30.47
N GLY A 213 7.85 -12.24 30.77
CA GLY A 213 7.95 -10.80 31.07
C GLY A 213 8.13 -9.87 29.84
N ASN A 214 8.22 -10.40 28.62
CA ASN A 214 8.35 -9.57 27.41
C ASN A 214 7.00 -9.13 26.83
N ALA A 215 5.91 -9.85 27.11
CA ALA A 215 4.58 -9.48 26.65
C ALA A 215 4.14 -8.10 27.21
N ALA A 216 4.42 -7.82 28.48
CA ALA A 216 4.14 -6.53 29.11
C ALA A 216 4.91 -5.36 28.45
N LYS A 217 6.15 -5.59 28.00
CA LYS A 217 6.93 -4.58 27.26
C LYS A 217 6.27 -4.23 25.93
N MET A 218 5.63 -5.20 25.27
CA MET A 218 4.87 -4.96 24.05
C MET A 218 3.64 -4.06 24.31
N VAL A 219 2.90 -4.30 25.40
CA VAL A 219 1.78 -3.43 25.81
C VAL A 219 2.27 -2.02 26.09
N GLN A 220 3.34 -1.86 26.86
CA GLN A 220 3.91 -0.55 27.18
C GLN A 220 4.37 0.19 25.91
N ALA A 221 4.93 -0.53 24.93
CA ALA A 221 5.34 0.06 23.66
C ALA A 221 4.14 0.55 22.83
N ASP A 222 3.02 -0.19 22.84
CA ASP A 222 1.79 0.26 22.18
C ASP A 222 1.12 1.40 22.94
N GLU A 223 1.14 1.39 24.26
CA GLU A 223 0.66 2.52 25.08
C GLU A 223 1.42 3.80 24.73
N ASN A 224 2.75 3.75 24.72
CA ASN A 224 3.61 4.86 24.32
C ASN A 224 3.31 5.32 22.88
N TYR A 225 3.05 4.38 21.98
CA TYR A 225 2.67 4.70 20.60
C TYR A 225 1.34 5.49 20.55
N TYR A 226 0.30 5.04 21.26
CA TYR A 226 -0.99 5.72 21.26
C TYR A 226 -0.96 7.07 21.96
N ARG A 227 -0.28 7.18 23.11
CA ARG A 227 -0.08 8.46 23.82
C ARG A 227 0.75 9.45 23.00
N GLY A 228 1.63 8.96 22.12
CA GLY A 228 2.42 9.78 21.21
C GLY A 228 1.68 10.27 19.96
N LEU A 229 0.44 9.83 19.72
CA LEU A 229 -0.33 10.28 18.55
C LEU A 229 -0.79 11.74 18.73
N VAL A 230 -0.50 12.56 17.72
CA VAL A 230 -0.86 13.99 17.68
C VAL A 230 -2.08 14.25 16.79
N PRO A 231 -2.80 15.37 16.99
CA PRO A 231 -3.93 15.74 16.13
C PRO A 231 -3.59 15.74 14.63
N PRO A 232 -4.50 15.28 13.74
CA PRO A 232 -5.88 14.86 14.01
C PRO A 232 -6.01 13.36 14.39
N ARG A 233 -4.91 12.68 14.70
CA ARG A 233 -4.86 11.23 14.99
C ARG A 233 -4.74 10.90 16.47
N ASN A 234 -4.85 11.88 17.36
CA ASN A 234 -4.72 11.67 18.79
C ASN A 234 -5.68 10.57 19.26
N ALA A 235 -5.14 9.54 19.88
CA ALA A 235 -5.94 8.51 20.51
C ALA A 235 -6.53 9.06 21.82
N GLU A 236 -7.76 8.68 22.09
CA GLU A 236 -8.42 8.94 23.37
C GLU A 236 -8.44 7.64 24.17
N GLU A 237 -7.93 7.72 25.40
CA GLU A 237 -7.93 6.60 26.33
C GLU A 237 -9.37 6.28 26.75
N LEU A 238 -9.74 5.01 26.66
CA LEU A 238 -11.05 4.51 27.08
C LEU A 238 -10.92 3.68 28.36
N PRO A 239 -11.99 3.55 29.16
CA PRO A 239 -11.99 2.63 30.30
C PRO A 239 -11.66 1.21 29.83
N ALA A 240 -10.49 0.72 30.23
CA ALA A 240 -10.04 -0.62 29.92
C ALA A 240 -10.85 -1.65 30.71
N PRO A 241 -11.24 -2.79 30.11
CA PRO A 241 -11.83 -3.89 30.85
C PRO A 241 -10.85 -4.44 31.90
N ASP A 242 -11.38 -4.93 33.02
CA ASP A 242 -10.61 -5.55 34.09
C ASP A 242 -10.25 -7.01 33.71
N ILE A 243 -9.32 -7.15 32.76
CA ILE A 243 -8.89 -8.42 32.17
C ILE A 243 -7.37 -8.47 32.02
N GLY A 244 -6.81 -9.68 32.19
CA GLY A 244 -5.38 -9.89 32.07
C GLY A 244 -4.56 -9.20 33.17
N ASP A 245 -3.24 -9.24 33.03
CA ASP A 245 -2.28 -8.63 33.97
C ASP A 245 -2.08 -7.14 33.68
N ASN A 246 -2.22 -6.75 32.41
CA ASN A 246 -2.19 -5.36 31.95
C ASN A 246 -3.26 -5.22 30.87
N CYS A 247 -4.06 -4.15 30.91
CA CYS A 247 -5.02 -3.85 29.85
C CYS A 247 -5.06 -2.35 29.56
N ILE A 248 -5.00 -2.00 28.27
CA ILE A 248 -5.14 -0.63 27.78
C ILE A 248 -6.20 -0.61 26.68
N SER A 249 -6.91 0.51 26.56
CA SER A 249 -7.96 0.68 25.57
C SER A 249 -7.97 2.09 25.00
N TYR A 250 -8.19 2.20 23.70
CA TYR A 250 -8.14 3.46 22.98
C TYR A 250 -9.22 3.58 21.91
N ARG A 251 -9.79 4.77 21.79
CA ARG A 251 -10.52 5.26 20.62
C ARG A 251 -9.54 6.02 19.73
N ILE A 252 -9.49 5.66 18.45
CA ILE A 252 -8.61 6.29 17.46
C ILE A 252 -9.50 6.90 16.38
N PRO A 253 -9.44 8.22 16.16
CA PRO A 253 -10.24 8.87 15.14
C PRO A 253 -9.79 8.43 13.73
N GLY A 254 -10.75 8.15 12.86
CA GLY A 254 -10.46 7.88 11.46
C GLY A 254 -9.96 9.13 10.74
N THR A 255 -8.81 9.05 10.09
CA THR A 255 -8.42 10.04 9.09
C THR A 255 -8.78 9.49 7.71
N GLY A 256 -9.99 9.79 7.23
CA GLY A 256 -10.41 9.45 5.88
C GLY A 256 -9.43 10.01 4.84
N SER A 257 -9.30 9.31 3.71
CA SER A 257 -8.40 9.67 2.61
C SER A 257 -9.15 9.45 1.30
N GLY A 258 -9.27 10.49 0.47
CA GLY A 258 -9.98 10.41 -0.81
C GLY A 258 -11.47 10.10 -0.63
N SER A 259 -11.97 9.05 -1.28
CA SER A 259 -13.37 8.60 -1.22
C SER A 259 -13.70 7.67 -0.04
N VAL A 260 -12.73 7.40 0.85
CA VAL A 260 -12.92 6.50 1.99
C VAL A 260 -13.39 7.31 3.20
N GLU A 261 -14.60 7.01 3.66
CA GLU A 261 -15.18 7.64 4.84
C GLU A 261 -14.30 7.43 6.07
N ALA A 262 -14.19 8.47 6.89
CA ALA A 262 -13.42 8.45 8.12
C ALA A 262 -14.23 7.68 9.18
N TYR A 263 -13.77 6.48 9.54
CA TYR A 263 -14.38 5.73 10.66
C TYR A 263 -13.46 5.66 11.86
N GLU A 264 -14.05 5.86 13.03
CA GLU A 264 -13.39 5.61 14.30
C GLU A 264 -12.96 4.15 14.41
N ARG A 265 -11.93 3.90 15.20
CA ARG A 265 -11.45 2.57 15.52
C ARG A 265 -11.35 2.45 17.02
N TYR A 266 -11.75 1.31 17.54
CA TYR A 266 -11.51 0.95 18.94
C TYR A 266 -10.44 -0.12 19.00
N CYS A 267 -9.58 -0.05 20.01
CA CYS A 267 -8.54 -1.03 20.27
C CYS A 267 -8.56 -1.40 21.74
N ILE A 268 -8.51 -2.70 22.05
CA ILE A 268 -8.26 -3.23 23.38
C ILE A 268 -7.01 -4.09 23.27
N ILE A 269 -6.05 -3.86 24.14
CA ILE A 269 -4.80 -4.61 24.21
C ILE A 269 -4.64 -5.08 25.63
N PHE A 270 -4.31 -6.34 25.82
CA PHE A 270 -4.01 -6.87 27.14
C PHE A 270 -2.94 -7.96 27.09
N THR A 271 -2.41 -8.30 28.26
CA THR A 271 -1.54 -9.45 28.44
C THR A 271 -2.11 -10.41 29.45
N LYS A 272 -1.86 -11.70 29.27
CA LYS A 272 -2.09 -12.72 30.28
C LYS A 272 -0.89 -13.66 30.32
N GLY A 273 -0.08 -13.54 31.37
CA GLY A 273 1.25 -14.13 31.46
C GLY A 273 2.12 -13.68 30.29
N ASP A 274 2.51 -14.65 29.46
CA ASP A 274 3.46 -14.46 28.36
C ASP A 274 2.77 -14.21 27.01
N VAL A 275 1.45 -14.06 27.03
CA VAL A 275 0.61 -13.85 25.86
C VAL A 275 0.21 -12.39 25.81
N TYR A 276 0.41 -11.78 24.67
CA TYR A 276 -0.11 -10.46 24.32
C TYR A 276 -1.28 -10.66 23.36
N GLU A 277 -2.40 -10.00 23.63
CA GLU A 277 -3.58 -10.02 22.77
C GLU A 277 -3.99 -8.60 22.40
N ARG A 278 -4.38 -8.44 21.13
CA ARG A 278 -4.86 -7.17 20.59
C ARG A 278 -6.09 -7.37 19.75
N PHE A 279 -7.16 -6.74 20.19
CA PHE A 279 -8.40 -6.61 19.46
C PHE A 279 -8.50 -5.19 18.91
N PHE A 280 -8.90 -5.05 17.64
CA PHE A 280 -9.35 -3.76 17.13
C PHE A 280 -10.48 -3.93 16.12
N THR A 281 -11.35 -2.92 16.07
CA THR A 281 -12.49 -2.87 15.14
C THR A 281 -12.38 -1.67 14.22
N TYR A 282 -12.80 -1.83 12.98
CA TYR A 282 -12.83 -0.78 11.96
C TYR A 282 -13.98 -1.00 10.98
N GLY A 283 -14.42 0.08 10.32
CA GLY A 283 -15.56 0.08 9.40
C GLY A 283 -16.64 1.06 9.87
N PRO A 284 -17.81 1.11 9.22
CA PRO A 284 -18.79 2.19 9.39
C PRO A 284 -19.52 2.21 10.73
N SER A 285 -19.48 1.12 11.48
CA SER A 285 -20.21 0.95 12.74
C SER A 285 -19.35 0.27 13.82
N PRO A 286 -18.16 0.81 14.13
CA PRO A 286 -17.26 0.19 15.11
C PRO A 286 -17.95 0.10 16.47
N ASP A 287 -17.84 -1.06 17.13
CA ASP A 287 -18.57 -1.37 18.35
C ASP A 287 -17.58 -1.73 19.47
N TYR A 288 -17.46 -0.83 20.44
CA TYR A 288 -16.53 -0.98 21.56
C TYR A 288 -17.01 -2.02 22.57
N GLU A 289 -18.30 -2.09 22.85
CA GLU A 289 -18.84 -3.05 23.84
C GLU A 289 -18.72 -4.48 23.31
N LEU A 290 -18.95 -4.67 22.02
CA LEU A 290 -18.66 -5.95 21.37
C LEU A 290 -17.17 -6.31 21.44
N LEU A 291 -16.28 -5.32 21.24
CA LEU A 291 -14.84 -5.55 21.36
C LEU A 291 -14.44 -5.97 22.78
N LYS A 292 -15.06 -5.35 23.80
CA LYS A 292 -14.88 -5.71 25.22
C LYS A 292 -15.36 -7.12 25.53
N ASP A 293 -16.55 -7.51 25.03
CA ASP A 293 -17.07 -8.88 25.22
C ASP A 293 -16.13 -9.92 24.61
N LEU A 294 -15.64 -9.68 23.38
CA LEU A 294 -14.67 -10.59 22.73
C LEU A 294 -13.35 -10.68 23.49
N ALA A 295 -12.80 -9.54 23.93
CA ALA A 295 -11.57 -9.52 24.71
C ALA A 295 -11.74 -10.23 26.07
N GLY A 296 -12.89 -10.06 26.74
CA GLY A 296 -13.20 -10.75 27.99
C GLY A 296 -13.31 -12.26 27.82
N ARG A 297 -13.94 -12.73 26.73
CA ARG A 297 -14.00 -14.16 26.39
C ARG A 297 -12.62 -14.75 26.15
N ALA A 298 -11.75 -14.02 25.43
CA ALA A 298 -10.40 -14.47 25.15
C ALA A 298 -9.55 -14.55 26.44
N ALA A 299 -9.63 -13.53 27.29
CA ALA A 299 -8.96 -13.52 28.60
C ALA A 299 -9.44 -14.66 29.54
N ALA A 300 -10.71 -15.08 29.41
CA ALA A 300 -11.29 -16.17 30.18
C ALA A 300 -10.87 -17.57 29.71
N LYS A 301 -10.24 -17.71 28.54
CA LYS A 301 -9.72 -19.03 28.07
C LYS A 301 -8.59 -19.58 28.94
N PHE A 302 -8.03 -18.74 29.80
CA PHE A 302 -6.96 -19.12 30.73
C PHE A 302 -7.39 -18.79 32.16
N PRO A 303 -6.92 -19.54 33.17
CA PRO A 303 -7.02 -19.13 34.57
C PRO A 303 -6.26 -17.82 34.79
#